data_AF-A0A952P6C4-F1
#
_entry.id   AF-A0A952P6C4-F1
#
_cell.length_a   1.000
_cell.length_b   1.000
_cell.length_c   1.000
_cell.angle_alpha   90.00
_cell.angle_beta   90.00
_cell.angle_gamma   90.00
#
_symmetry.space_group_name_H-M   'P 1'
#
loop_
_entity.id
_entity.type
_entity.pdbx_description
1 polymer ?
#
loop_
_entity_poly.entity_id
_entity_poly.type
_entity_poly.pdbx_seq_one_letter_code
_entity_poly.pdbx_strand_id
1 'polypeptide(L)'
;MIRCLFSRSFFPVLATLEIVSALALAVVPSVGWVLLLMVSHLMICIRFRGTYNGGSDMMTFVVLTGLLIGLIVGEERGYQIGLLYIALHAGYSYLKAGLVKFAQKDWRTGAALPVFLGRSLLPPARALGLVLESRPVLTAGLSWLVIVFEIAIFGLLFVPEWSLFYAGLALGFHFGNFLLFGLNRFFWIWLAAWPALLSGLSLSLS
;
A
#
# COMPACT_ATOMS: atom_id res chain seq x y z
N MET A 1 -3.45 31.12 9.13
CA MET A 1 -3.94 29.81 8.64
C MET A 1 -2.83 28.75 8.55
N ILE A 2 -1.77 28.94 7.75
CA ILE A 2 -0.69 27.94 7.56
C ILE A 2 0.03 27.56 8.87
N ARG A 3 0.32 28.52 9.77
CA ARG A 3 0.98 28.23 11.06
C ARG A 3 0.19 27.24 11.94
N CYS A 4 -1.15 27.22 11.85
CA CYS A 4 -1.99 26.29 12.59
C CYS A 4 -1.77 24.85 12.12
N LEU A 5 -1.62 24.63 10.80
CA LEU A 5 -1.38 23.32 10.21
C LEU A 5 -0.12 22.64 10.75
N PHE A 6 0.90 23.41 11.13
CA PHE A 6 2.15 22.91 11.69
C PHE A 6 2.15 22.82 13.23
N SER A 7 1.10 23.28 13.90
CA SER A 7 0.98 23.20 15.37
C SER A 7 0.80 21.77 15.85
N ARG A 8 1.36 21.39 17.01
CA ARG A 8 1.20 20.03 17.56
C ARG A 8 -0.27 19.68 17.85
N SER A 9 -1.05 20.65 18.32
CA SER A 9 -2.45 20.45 18.71
C SER A 9 -3.39 20.22 17.53
N PHE A 10 -3.04 20.68 16.32
CA PHE A 10 -3.89 20.52 15.14
C PHE A 10 -3.75 19.15 14.46
N PHE A 11 -2.63 18.45 14.64
CA PHE A 11 -2.43 17.13 14.03
C PHE A 11 -3.44 16.08 14.51
N PRO A 12 -3.71 15.93 15.83
CA PRO A 12 -4.76 15.05 16.30
C PRO A 12 -6.14 15.35 15.70
N VAL A 13 -6.46 16.62 15.45
CA VAL A 13 -7.73 17.01 14.82
C VAL A 13 -7.82 16.44 13.40
N LEU A 14 -6.76 16.58 12.59
CA LEU A 14 -6.72 15.99 11.24
C LEU A 14 -6.79 14.46 11.28
N ALA A 15 -6.08 13.82 12.21
CA ALA A 15 -6.11 12.36 12.34
C ALA A 15 -7.48 11.83 12.77
N THR A 16 -8.15 12.51 13.71
CA THR A 16 -9.52 12.18 14.12
C THR A 16 -10.49 12.38 12.95
N LEU A 17 -10.33 13.47 12.18
CA LEU A 17 -11.13 13.72 10.99
C LEU A 17 -10.96 12.62 9.94
N GLU A 18 -9.72 12.15 9.72
CA GLU A 18 -9.45 10.99 8.84
C GLU A 18 -10.20 9.75 9.33
N ILE A 19 -10.10 9.40 10.61
CA ILE A 19 -10.74 8.20 11.17
C ILE A 19 -12.27 8.29 11.05
N VAL A 20 -12.87 9.41 11.47
CA VAL A 20 -14.32 9.60 11.43
C VAL A 20 -14.83 9.54 10.00
N SER A 21 -14.14 10.20 9.06
CA SER A 21 -14.57 10.21 7.66
C SER A 21 -14.41 8.83 7.02
N ALA A 22 -13.38 8.05 7.37
CA ALA A 22 -13.21 6.68 6.91
C ALA A 22 -14.31 5.74 7.43
N LEU A 23 -14.65 5.86 8.72
CA LEU A 23 -15.75 5.08 9.31
C LEU A 23 -17.10 5.49 8.72
N ALA A 24 -17.35 6.78 8.52
CA ALA A 24 -18.57 7.26 7.89
C ALA A 24 -18.69 6.78 6.45
N LEU A 25 -17.59 6.78 5.69
CA LEU A 25 -17.55 6.26 4.32
C LEU A 25 -17.84 4.76 4.24
N ALA A 26 -17.40 3.98 5.22
CA ALA A 26 -17.67 2.54 5.30
C ALA A 26 -19.17 2.22 5.51
N VAL A 27 -19.95 3.16 6.07
CA VAL A 27 -21.39 3.00 6.30
C VAL A 27 -22.21 3.65 5.19
N VAL A 28 -21.84 4.87 4.80
CA VAL A 28 -22.55 5.67 3.79
C VAL A 28 -21.54 6.21 2.77
N PRO A 29 -21.41 5.56 1.60
CA PRO A 29 -20.57 6.06 0.52
C PRO A 29 -21.03 7.46 0.08
N SER A 30 -20.16 8.46 0.19
CA SER A 30 -20.49 9.83 -0.21
C SER A 30 -19.27 10.58 -0.75
N VAL A 31 -19.48 11.41 -1.77
CA VAL A 31 -18.43 12.28 -2.32
C VAL A 31 -17.89 13.21 -1.23
N GLY A 32 -18.76 13.71 -0.34
CA GLY A 32 -18.37 14.58 0.78
C GLY A 32 -17.36 13.92 1.73
N TRP A 33 -17.60 12.67 2.14
CA TRP A 33 -16.68 11.94 3.02
C TRP A 33 -15.34 11.64 2.32
N VAL A 34 -15.36 11.26 1.04
CA VAL A 34 -14.12 11.01 0.29
C VAL A 34 -13.31 12.30 0.11
N LEU A 35 -13.95 13.43 -0.21
CA LEU A 35 -13.26 14.72 -0.32
C LEU A 35 -12.70 15.19 1.03
N LEU A 36 -13.43 14.97 2.12
CA LEU A 36 -12.96 15.31 3.46
C LEU A 36 -11.73 14.47 3.85
N LEU A 37 -11.72 13.17 3.55
CA LEU A 37 -10.54 12.31 3.67
C LEU A 37 -9.39 12.81 2.81
N MET A 38 -9.65 13.09 1.54
CA MET A 38 -8.64 13.52 0.57
C MET A 38 -7.95 14.81 1.03
N VAL A 39 -8.74 15.81 1.42
CA VAL A 39 -8.22 17.12 1.84
C VAL A 39 -7.50 16.99 3.19
N SER A 40 -8.07 16.27 4.16
CA SER A 40 -7.40 16.06 5.45
C SER A 40 -6.06 15.32 5.31
N HIS A 41 -6.02 14.29 4.45
CA HIS A 41 -4.80 13.56 4.13
C HIS A 41 -3.75 14.43 3.42
N LEU A 42 -4.17 15.24 2.44
CA LEU A 42 -3.31 16.22 1.78
C LEU A 42 -2.72 17.23 2.77
N MET A 43 -3.53 17.69 3.74
CA MET A 43 -3.05 18.60 4.78
C MET A 43 -2.01 17.94 5.70
N ILE A 44 -2.18 16.65 6.02
CA ILE A 44 -1.15 15.88 6.73
C ILE A 44 0.14 15.79 5.89
N CYS A 45 0.03 15.49 4.59
CA CYS A 45 1.21 15.47 3.71
C CYS A 45 1.91 16.84 3.66
N ILE A 46 1.16 17.94 3.51
CA ILE A 46 1.72 19.30 3.53
C ILE A 46 2.42 19.60 4.86
N ARG A 47 1.81 19.22 5.99
CA ARG A 47 2.42 19.36 7.33
C ARG A 47 3.79 18.67 7.41
N PHE A 48 3.91 17.47 6.83
CA PHE A 48 5.16 16.71 6.80
C PHE A 48 6.03 17.02 5.57
N ARG A 49 5.69 18.06 4.80
CA ARG A 49 6.44 18.55 3.61
C ARG A 49 6.53 17.52 2.48
N GLY A 50 5.51 16.70 2.33
CA GLY A 50 5.42 15.66 1.30
C GLY A 50 4.77 14.39 1.84
N THR A 51 4.87 13.30 1.10
CA THR A 51 4.43 11.98 1.57
C THR A 51 5.33 11.51 2.70
N TYR A 52 4.84 11.61 3.93
CA TYR A 52 5.56 11.24 5.14
C TYR A 52 5.78 9.72 5.22
N ASN A 53 4.77 8.94 4.86
CA ASN A 53 4.81 7.48 4.85
C ASN A 53 5.08 6.92 3.44
N GLY A 54 5.52 7.77 2.52
CA GLY A 54 5.88 7.41 1.14
C GLY A 54 4.73 6.71 0.41
N GLY A 55 4.91 5.42 0.13
CA GLY A 55 3.99 4.63 -0.69
C GLY A 55 2.57 4.51 -0.12
N SER A 56 2.36 4.54 1.20
CA SER A 56 1.01 4.46 1.75
C SER A 56 0.20 5.74 1.53
N ASP A 57 0.85 6.91 1.57
CA ASP A 57 0.17 8.17 1.30
C ASP A 57 -0.23 8.23 -0.18
N MET A 58 0.68 7.84 -1.09
CA MET A 58 0.36 7.72 -2.52
C MET A 58 -0.77 6.71 -2.79
N MET A 59 -0.75 5.55 -2.15
CA MET A 59 -1.84 4.58 -2.30
C MET A 59 -3.16 5.10 -1.72
N THR A 60 -3.10 5.94 -0.66
CA THR A 60 -4.29 6.59 -0.11
C THR A 60 -4.91 7.53 -1.14
N PHE A 61 -4.10 8.34 -1.81
CA PHE A 61 -4.56 9.17 -2.92
C PHE A 61 -5.19 8.33 -4.04
N VAL A 62 -4.55 7.23 -4.45
CA VAL A 62 -5.07 6.31 -5.49
C VAL A 62 -6.43 5.73 -5.10
N VAL A 63 -6.57 5.21 -3.88
CA VAL A 63 -7.84 4.63 -3.42
C VAL A 63 -8.93 5.71 -3.39
N LEU A 64 -8.63 6.88 -2.82
CA LEU A 64 -9.61 7.96 -2.72
C LEU A 64 -10.00 8.53 -4.09
N THR A 65 -9.08 8.67 -5.05
CA THR A 65 -9.43 9.10 -6.41
C THR A 65 -10.26 8.06 -7.15
N GLY A 66 -9.94 6.77 -7.01
CA GLY A 66 -10.77 5.69 -7.57
C GLY A 66 -12.20 5.68 -7.00
N LEU A 67 -12.35 5.89 -5.69
CA LEU A 67 -13.66 6.03 -5.05
C LEU A 67 -14.41 7.27 -5.55
N LEU A 68 -13.73 8.41 -5.74
CA LEU A 68 -14.35 9.61 -6.33
C LEU A 68 -14.83 9.36 -7.75
N ILE A 69 -14.05 8.67 -8.59
CA ILE A 69 -14.48 8.30 -9.94
C ILE A 69 -15.79 7.50 -9.89
N GLY A 70 -15.85 6.49 -9.03
CA GLY A 70 -17.05 5.68 -8.85
C GLY A 70 -18.28 6.48 -8.40
N LEU A 71 -18.10 7.32 -7.38
CA LEU A 71 -19.20 8.08 -6.78
C LEU A 71 -19.68 9.26 -7.64
N ILE A 72 -18.80 9.90 -8.41
CA ILE A 72 -19.15 11.07 -9.23
C ILE A 72 -19.84 10.66 -10.52
N VAL A 73 -19.33 9.63 -11.20
CA VAL A 73 -19.95 9.14 -12.43
C VAL A 73 -21.33 8.57 -12.12
N GLY A 74 -21.48 7.92 -10.96
CA GLY A 74 -22.70 7.20 -10.63
C GLY A 74 -22.87 5.96 -11.51
N GLU A 75 -23.86 5.13 -11.21
CA GLU A 75 -24.14 3.89 -11.95
C GLU A 75 -23.05 2.81 -11.84
N GLU A 76 -23.38 1.60 -12.27
CA GLU A 76 -22.51 0.42 -12.16
C GLU A 76 -21.16 0.63 -12.86
N ARG A 77 -21.19 1.24 -14.06
CA ARG A 77 -20.01 1.48 -14.88
C ARG A 77 -19.01 2.44 -14.22
N GLY A 78 -19.50 3.46 -13.51
CA GLY A 78 -18.64 4.38 -12.76
C GLY A 78 -17.80 3.65 -11.71
N TYR A 79 -18.45 2.80 -10.91
CA TYR A 79 -17.76 1.98 -9.91
C TYR A 79 -16.76 1.01 -10.54
N GLN A 80 -17.12 0.35 -11.66
CA GLN A 80 -16.19 -0.53 -12.37
C GLN A 80 -14.92 0.23 -12.82
N ILE A 81 -15.07 1.43 -13.37
CA ILE A 81 -13.92 2.26 -13.78
C ILE A 81 -13.08 2.68 -12.57
N GLY A 82 -13.73 3.09 -11.47
CA GLY A 82 -13.05 3.46 -10.23
C GLY A 82 -12.24 2.32 -9.61
N LEU A 83 -12.82 1.12 -9.57
CA LEU A 83 -12.14 -0.09 -9.08
C LEU A 83 -11.01 -0.51 -10.02
N LEU A 84 -11.22 -0.48 -11.34
CA LEU A 84 -10.18 -0.76 -12.31
C LEU A 84 -9.00 0.21 -12.19
N TYR A 85 -9.27 1.50 -11.98
CA TYR A 85 -8.24 2.50 -11.72
C TYR A 85 -7.37 2.11 -10.50
N ILE A 86 -8.00 1.76 -9.37
CA ILE A 86 -7.27 1.33 -8.17
C ILE A 86 -6.47 0.06 -8.45
N ALA A 87 -7.08 -0.92 -9.13
CA ALA A 87 -6.44 -2.19 -9.48
C ALA A 87 -5.18 -1.98 -10.33
N LEU A 88 -5.26 -1.14 -11.37
CA LEU A 88 -4.13 -0.85 -12.25
C LEU A 88 -2.98 -0.19 -11.47
N HIS A 89 -3.28 0.80 -10.64
CA HIS A 89 -2.25 1.49 -9.84
C HIS A 89 -1.63 0.57 -8.77
N ALA A 90 -2.44 -0.25 -8.10
CA ALA A 90 -1.96 -1.20 -7.10
C ALA A 90 -1.11 -2.31 -7.74
N GLY A 91 -1.58 -2.89 -8.86
CA GLY A 91 -0.86 -3.90 -9.62
C GLY A 91 0.46 -3.37 -10.17
N TYR A 92 0.45 -2.17 -10.74
CA TYR A 92 1.65 -1.48 -11.20
C TYR A 92 2.63 -1.21 -10.06
N SER A 93 2.15 -0.85 -8.87
CA SER A 93 3.00 -0.61 -7.69
C SER A 93 3.78 -1.86 -7.28
N TYR A 94 3.10 -3.02 -7.21
CA TYR A 94 3.75 -4.32 -7.00
C TYR A 94 4.77 -4.63 -8.10
N LEU A 95 4.35 -4.57 -9.37
CA LEU A 95 5.21 -4.91 -10.51
C LEU A 95 6.46 -4.03 -10.54
N LYS A 96 6.30 -2.71 -10.39
CA LYS A 96 7.41 -1.75 -10.36
C LYS A 96 8.37 -2.05 -9.21
N ALA A 97 7.86 -2.34 -8.01
CA ALA A 97 8.69 -2.68 -6.86
C ALA A 97 9.52 -3.95 -7.13
N GLY A 98 8.89 -4.99 -7.69
CA GLY A 98 9.54 -6.25 -8.04
C GLY A 98 10.60 -6.08 -9.12
N LEU A 99 10.30 -5.34 -10.19
CA LEU A 99 11.24 -5.06 -11.28
C LEU A 99 12.48 -4.27 -10.81
N VAL A 100 12.29 -3.29 -9.92
CA VAL A 100 13.42 -2.54 -9.33
C VAL A 100 14.32 -3.46 -8.51
N LYS A 101 13.74 -4.35 -7.68
CA LYS A 101 14.51 -5.33 -6.91
C LYS A 101 15.20 -6.35 -7.81
N PHE A 102 14.53 -6.82 -8.86
CA PHE A 102 15.14 -7.71 -9.84
C PHE A 102 16.34 -7.06 -10.56
N ALA A 103 16.22 -5.80 -10.96
CA ALA A 103 17.30 -5.09 -11.66
C ALA A 103 18.54 -4.89 -10.77
N GLN A 104 18.35 -4.62 -9.48
CA GLN A 104 19.43 -4.34 -8.54
C GLN A 104 20.16 -5.62 -8.10
N LYS A 105 21.49 -5.65 -8.29
CA LYS A 105 22.33 -6.81 -7.94
C LYS A 105 22.20 -7.19 -6.46
N ASP A 106 22.19 -6.20 -5.57
CA ASP A 106 22.16 -6.44 -4.12
C ASP A 106 20.89 -7.16 -3.65
N TRP A 107 19.76 -6.95 -4.34
CA TRP A 107 18.54 -7.69 -4.09
C TRP A 107 18.64 -9.13 -4.60
N ARG A 108 19.20 -9.33 -5.80
CA ARG A 108 19.40 -10.69 -6.36
C ARG A 108 20.40 -11.53 -5.58
N THR A 109 21.41 -10.91 -4.95
CA THR A 109 22.37 -11.61 -4.07
C THR A 109 21.90 -11.69 -2.63
N GLY A 110 20.81 -11.00 -2.28
CA GLY A 110 20.28 -10.90 -0.92
C GLY A 110 20.97 -9.88 -0.02
N ALA A 111 22.07 -9.25 -0.45
CA ALA A 111 22.79 -8.24 0.34
C ALA A 111 21.91 -7.04 0.76
N ALA A 112 20.87 -6.71 0.00
CA ALA A 112 19.96 -5.61 0.30
C ALA A 112 19.05 -5.89 1.51
N LEU A 113 18.64 -7.14 1.76
CA LEU A 113 17.60 -7.46 2.74
C LEU A 113 18.04 -7.19 4.19
N PRO A 114 19.25 -7.60 4.65
CA PRO A 114 19.71 -7.28 5.99
C PRO A 114 19.91 -5.78 6.20
N VAL A 115 20.45 -5.08 5.20
CA VAL A 115 20.59 -3.61 5.20
C VAL A 115 19.23 -2.94 5.32
N PHE A 116 18.22 -3.44 4.61
CA PHE A 116 16.86 -2.93 4.65
C PHE A 116 16.24 -3.10 6.05
N LEU A 117 16.36 -4.29 6.65
CA LEU A 117 15.93 -4.57 8.02
C LEU A 117 16.67 -3.72 9.06
N GLY A 118 17.96 -3.48 8.85
CA GLY A 118 18.82 -2.63 9.68
C GLY A 118 18.34 -1.17 9.77
N ARG A 119 17.59 -0.69 8.78
CA ARG A 119 16.99 0.66 8.78
C ARG A 119 15.70 0.76 9.59
N SER A 120 15.15 -0.35 10.07
CA SER A 120 13.96 -0.32 10.92
C SER A 120 14.25 0.37 12.25
N LEU A 121 13.27 1.14 12.74
CA LEU A 121 13.32 1.71 14.09
C LEU A 121 13.10 0.64 15.18
N LEU A 122 12.50 -0.51 14.82
CA LEU A 122 12.14 -1.56 15.76
C LEU A 122 13.34 -2.49 16.03
N PRO A 123 13.74 -2.69 17.30
CA PRO A 123 14.86 -3.57 17.65
C PRO A 123 14.75 -5.01 17.11
N PRO A 124 13.57 -5.68 17.13
CA PRO A 124 13.45 -7.05 16.62
C PRO A 124 13.79 -7.18 15.13
N ALA A 125 13.42 -6.19 14.31
CA ALA A 125 13.72 -6.20 12.88
C ALA A 125 15.22 -6.01 12.61
N ARG A 126 15.88 -5.13 13.37
CA ARG A 126 17.34 -4.96 13.29
C ARG A 126 18.09 -6.23 13.71
N ALA A 127 17.63 -6.89 14.77
CA ALA A 127 18.19 -8.17 15.22
C ALA A 127 18.04 -9.27 14.15
N LEU A 128 16.87 -9.34 13.49
CA LEU A 128 16.66 -10.25 12.36
C LEU A 128 17.64 -9.94 11.21
N GLY A 129 17.87 -8.66 10.91
CA GLY A 129 18.88 -8.23 9.94
C GLY A 129 20.25 -8.83 10.24
N LEU A 130 20.77 -8.64 11.46
CA LEU A 130 22.07 -9.19 11.88
C LEU A 130 22.16 -10.71 11.74
N VAL A 131 21.09 -11.44 12.08
CA VAL A 131 21.04 -12.90 11.88
C VAL A 131 21.14 -13.25 10.40
N LEU A 132 20.44 -12.53 9.53
CA LEU A 132 20.44 -12.76 8.08
C LEU A 132 21.77 -12.38 7.40
N GLU A 133 22.53 -11.42 7.93
CA GLU A 133 23.87 -11.10 7.43
C GLU A 133 24.80 -12.32 7.44
N SER A 134 24.68 -13.15 8.48
CA SER A 134 25.48 -14.38 8.64
C SER A 134 24.99 -15.58 7.81
N ARG A 135 23.89 -15.43 7.04
CA ARG A 135 23.21 -16.55 6.36
C ARG A 135 22.93 -16.24 4.87
N PRO A 136 23.97 -16.12 4.02
CA PRO A 136 23.84 -15.59 2.66
C PRO A 136 22.87 -16.39 1.77
N VAL A 137 22.85 -17.73 1.86
CA VAL A 137 21.94 -18.58 1.07
C VAL A 137 20.48 -18.33 1.46
N LEU A 138 20.19 -18.29 2.76
CA LEU A 138 18.83 -18.01 3.26
C LEU A 138 18.39 -16.61 2.84
N THR A 139 19.27 -15.62 2.99
CA THR A 139 18.97 -14.22 2.68
C THR A 139 18.73 -14.00 1.18
N ALA A 140 19.51 -14.65 0.32
CA ALA A 140 19.26 -14.66 -1.12
C ALA A 140 17.90 -15.30 -1.45
N GLY A 141 17.59 -16.45 -0.85
CA GLY A 141 16.29 -17.11 -1.03
C GLY A 141 15.11 -16.24 -0.62
N LEU A 142 15.17 -15.61 0.56
CA LEU A 142 14.14 -14.67 1.04
C LEU A 142 14.00 -13.44 0.12
N SER A 143 15.11 -12.94 -0.42
CA SER A 143 15.07 -11.80 -1.35
C SER A 143 14.41 -12.16 -2.68
N TRP A 144 14.71 -13.35 -3.21
CA TRP A 144 14.03 -13.87 -4.40
C TRP A 144 12.56 -14.16 -4.16
N LEU A 145 12.18 -14.64 -2.97
CA LEU A 145 10.77 -14.80 -2.62
C LEU A 145 10.02 -13.47 -2.70
N VAL A 146 10.61 -12.36 -2.21
CA VAL A 146 10.02 -11.02 -2.33
C VAL A 146 9.93 -10.57 -3.79
N ILE A 147 11.00 -10.74 -4.58
CA ILE A 147 11.03 -10.37 -6.00
C ILE A 147 9.94 -11.11 -6.78
N VAL A 148 9.88 -12.43 -6.65
CA VAL A 148 8.93 -13.29 -7.37
C VAL A 148 7.52 -12.97 -6.94
N PHE A 149 7.27 -12.82 -5.63
CA PHE A 149 5.96 -12.39 -5.12
C PHE A 149 5.52 -11.08 -5.78
N GLU A 150 6.33 -10.01 -5.73
CA GLU A 150 5.96 -8.71 -6.26
C GLU A 150 5.73 -8.70 -7.79
N ILE A 151 6.49 -9.49 -8.55
CA ILE A 151 6.32 -9.61 -10.01
C ILE A 151 5.12 -10.48 -10.38
N ALA A 152 4.80 -11.49 -9.56
CA ALA A 152 3.74 -12.47 -9.84
C ALA A 152 2.33 -11.85 -9.94
N ILE A 153 2.13 -10.62 -9.44
CA ILE A 153 0.91 -9.84 -9.68
C ILE A 153 0.55 -9.73 -11.17
N PHE A 154 1.55 -9.64 -12.06
CA PHE A 154 1.32 -9.57 -13.50
C PHE A 154 0.92 -10.94 -14.06
N GLY A 155 1.44 -12.03 -13.47
CA GLY A 155 1.03 -13.39 -13.81
C GLY A 155 -0.44 -13.65 -13.55
N LEU A 156 -1.04 -13.03 -12.52
CA LEU A 156 -2.46 -13.17 -12.19
C LEU A 156 -3.40 -12.71 -13.31
N LEU A 157 -2.93 -11.89 -14.27
CA LEU A 157 -3.72 -11.53 -15.46
C LEU A 157 -4.01 -12.75 -16.34
N PHE A 158 -3.15 -13.77 -16.28
CA PHE A 158 -3.26 -14.99 -17.08
C PHE A 158 -3.79 -16.19 -16.28
N VAL A 159 -3.70 -16.13 -14.94
CA VAL A 159 -4.16 -17.19 -14.02
C VAL A 159 -4.95 -16.59 -12.84
N PRO A 160 -6.09 -15.92 -13.12
CA PRO A 160 -6.85 -15.17 -12.11
C PRO A 160 -7.45 -16.04 -11.00
N GLU A 161 -7.56 -17.35 -11.18
CA GLU A 161 -8.00 -18.30 -10.15
C GLU A 161 -7.09 -18.29 -8.90
N TRP A 162 -5.83 -17.84 -9.04
CA TRP A 162 -4.89 -17.69 -7.92
C TRP A 162 -5.03 -16.36 -7.16
N SER A 163 -5.92 -15.46 -7.58
CA SER A 163 -5.99 -14.10 -7.04
C SER A 163 -6.29 -14.05 -5.55
N LEU A 164 -7.19 -14.89 -5.05
CA LEU A 164 -7.51 -14.95 -3.62
C LEU A 164 -6.35 -15.50 -2.79
N PHE A 165 -5.68 -16.54 -3.28
CA PHE A 165 -4.48 -17.08 -2.63
C PHE A 165 -3.38 -16.03 -2.56
N TYR A 166 -3.11 -15.34 -3.68
CA TYR A 166 -2.14 -14.26 -3.73
C TYR A 166 -2.54 -13.10 -2.79
N ALA A 167 -3.82 -12.72 -2.72
CA ALA A 167 -4.30 -11.71 -1.79
C ALA A 167 -3.99 -12.08 -0.32
N GLY A 168 -4.12 -13.37 0.04
CA GLY A 168 -3.70 -13.89 1.35
C GLY A 168 -2.20 -13.74 1.60
N LEU A 169 -1.36 -14.07 0.62
CA LEU A 169 0.09 -13.85 0.70
C LEU A 169 0.43 -12.37 0.85
N ALA A 170 -0.25 -11.51 0.11
CA ALA A 170 -0.06 -10.06 0.15
C ALA A 170 -0.47 -9.45 1.47
N LEU A 171 -1.57 -9.91 2.07
CA LEU A 171 -1.96 -9.56 3.43
C LEU A 171 -0.86 -9.93 4.42
N GLY A 172 -0.34 -11.16 4.34
CA GLY A 172 0.76 -11.63 5.18
C GLY A 172 2.05 -10.81 5.00
N PHE A 173 2.41 -10.48 3.75
CA PHE A 173 3.55 -9.63 3.42
C PHE A 173 3.42 -8.23 4.03
N HIS A 174 2.27 -7.58 3.85
CA HIS A 174 2.02 -6.25 4.41
C HIS A 174 1.94 -6.26 5.94
N PHE A 175 1.37 -7.31 6.52
CA PHE A 175 1.35 -7.48 7.97
C PHE A 175 2.76 -7.70 8.54
N GLY A 176 3.59 -8.49 7.87
CA GLY A 176 5.01 -8.64 8.20
C GLY A 176 5.75 -7.29 8.15
N ASN A 177 5.51 -6.47 7.13
CA ASN A 177 6.06 -5.12 7.07
C ASN A 177 5.55 -4.23 8.21
N PHE A 178 4.29 -4.35 8.60
CA PHE A 178 3.75 -3.67 9.78
C PHE A 178 4.50 -4.08 11.06
N LEU A 179 4.70 -5.38 11.29
CA LEU A 179 5.41 -5.88 12.48
C LEU A 179 6.90 -5.50 12.50
N LEU A 180 7.56 -5.53 11.34
CA LEU A 180 9.00 -5.30 11.23
C LEU A 180 9.37 -3.81 11.17
N PHE A 181 8.51 -2.96 10.60
CA PHE A 181 8.84 -1.55 10.36
C PHE A 181 7.87 -0.56 11.03
N GLY A 182 6.82 -1.04 11.71
CA GLY A 182 5.82 -0.18 12.36
C GLY A 182 4.95 0.59 11.37
N LEU A 183 4.89 0.14 10.11
CA LEU A 183 4.19 0.81 9.01
C LEU A 183 2.66 0.59 9.08
N ASN A 184 2.05 1.15 10.12
CA ASN A 184 0.62 1.02 10.43
C ASN A 184 -0.28 1.40 9.24
N ARG A 185 -0.14 2.64 8.73
CA ARG A 185 -0.98 3.14 7.62
C ARG A 185 -0.77 2.35 6.34
N PHE A 186 0.44 1.84 6.12
CA PHE A 186 0.78 1.02 4.96
C PHE A 186 -0.07 -0.25 4.93
N PHE A 187 -0.08 -1.03 6.02
CA PHE A 187 -0.88 -2.25 6.09
C PHE A 187 -2.37 -2.00 5.74
N TRP A 188 -2.99 -1.00 6.37
CA TRP A 188 -4.41 -0.72 6.19
C TRP A 188 -4.77 -0.27 4.78
N ILE A 189 -3.97 0.63 4.18
CA ILE A 189 -4.32 1.15 2.85
C ILE A 189 -4.14 0.09 1.76
N TRP A 190 -3.13 -0.77 1.88
CA TRP A 190 -2.95 -1.88 0.95
C TRP A 190 -4.06 -2.91 1.09
N LEU A 191 -4.50 -3.19 2.32
CA LEU A 191 -5.69 -4.02 2.56
C LEU A 191 -6.95 -3.43 1.91
N ALA A 192 -7.15 -2.11 2.02
CA ALA A 192 -8.29 -1.43 1.39
C ALA A 192 -8.25 -1.45 -0.16
N ALA A 193 -7.07 -1.56 -0.76
CA ALA A 193 -6.91 -1.65 -2.22
C ALA A 193 -7.20 -3.06 -2.79
N TRP A 194 -7.10 -4.12 -1.97
CA TRP A 194 -7.24 -5.51 -2.41
C TRP A 194 -8.61 -5.86 -3.02
N PRO A 195 -9.75 -5.41 -2.47
CA PRO A 195 -11.05 -5.63 -3.11
C PRO A 195 -11.10 -5.12 -4.56
N ALA A 196 -10.46 -3.98 -4.83
CA ALA A 196 -10.39 -3.44 -6.19
C ALA A 196 -9.49 -4.28 -7.10
N LEU A 197 -8.32 -4.74 -6.60
CA LEU A 197 -7.46 -5.67 -7.34
C LEU A 197 -8.20 -6.96 -7.71
N LEU A 198 -8.92 -7.57 -6.77
CA LEU A 198 -9.70 -8.78 -7.02
C LEU A 198 -10.80 -8.53 -8.06
N SER A 199 -11.51 -7.40 -7.96
CA SER A 199 -12.51 -7.02 -8.94
C SER A 199 -11.91 -6.75 -10.33
N GLY A 200 -10.74 -6.11 -10.40
CA GLY A 200 -10.04 -5.85 -11.66
C GLY A 200 -9.55 -7.14 -12.33
N LEU A 201 -9.06 -8.09 -11.54
CA LEU A 201 -8.63 -9.41 -12.01
C LEU A 201 -9.80 -10.31 -12.41
N SER A 202 -10.99 -10.14 -11.81
CA SER A 202 -12.17 -10.89 -12.26
C SER A 202 -12.75 -10.37 -13.57
N LEU A 203 -12.53 -9.09 -13.91
CA LEU A 203 -12.95 -8.54 -15.21
C LEU A 203 -12.16 -9.11 -16.40
N SER A 204 -11.01 -9.76 -16.18
CA SER A 204 -10.31 -10.48 -17.26
C SER A 204 -10.92 -11.85 -17.59
N LEU A 205 -11.88 -12.31 -16.77
CA LEU A 205 -12.59 -13.58 -16.97
C LEU A 205 -13.93 -13.42 -17.71
N SER A 206 -14.40 -12.19 -17.92
CA SER A 206 -15.67 -11.85 -18.59
C SER A 206 -15.42 -11.31 -20.00
#